data_AF-A0A914LSL4-F1
#
_entry.id   AF-A0A914LSL4-F1
#
_cell.length_a   1.000
_cell.length_b   1.000
_cell.length_c   1.000
_cell.angle_alpha   90.00
_cell.angle_beta   90.00
_cell.angle_gamma   90.00
#
_symmetry.space_group_name_H-M   'P 1'
#
loop_
_entity.id
_entity.type
_entity.pdbx_description
1 polymer ?
#
loop_
_entity_poly.entity_id
_entity_poly.type
_entity_poly.pdbx_seq_one_letter_code
_entity_poly.pdbx_strand_id
1 'polypeptide(L)'
;MISDVSTFESITCKIEWKLYDLDKHGNFMLANHFLSSKQFYHPKYPSVIWQLRVFPNTCQPNLAGFYVSLAQLGLQDSRVLKAQFNIYTLDEDGNKIYFCPSTTSIFKFGTESDKYQVFKPQTSGKSNDNLKDGKVYVLGNDSAEVNLDLDFLLLYCEVEFVPYGMKCENEVVDSSPESSSQQSLDMFKEGILTDCVVEIENETINTHKFILAKSSVVFRRMFEQMGMTEAQNLYVGARSKIRNIY
;
A
#
# COMPACT_ATOMS: atom_id res chain seq x y z
N MET A 1 -10.31 -15.44 31.96
CA MET A 1 -10.97 -15.16 30.67
C MET A 1 -10.81 -13.68 30.39
N ILE A 2 -9.86 -13.32 29.54
CA ILE A 2 -9.76 -11.98 28.96
C ILE A 2 -9.92 -12.22 27.47
N SER A 3 -11.05 -11.76 26.93
CA SER A 3 -11.34 -11.80 25.50
C SER A 3 -10.60 -10.64 24.84
N ASP A 4 -9.40 -10.90 24.32
CA ASP A 4 -8.74 -9.99 23.38
C ASP A 4 -9.45 -10.11 22.03
N VAL A 5 -10.59 -9.43 21.91
CA VAL A 5 -11.19 -9.14 20.62
C VAL A 5 -10.43 -7.94 20.07
N SER A 6 -9.27 -8.17 19.46
CA SER A 6 -8.66 -7.17 18.59
C SER A 6 -9.58 -6.98 17.39
N THR A 7 -10.47 -6.00 17.48
CA THR A 7 -11.29 -5.57 16.35
C THR A 7 -10.36 -4.92 15.33
N PHE A 8 -9.93 -5.68 14.33
CA PHE A 8 -9.22 -5.10 13.19
C PHE A 8 -10.18 -4.16 12.45
N GLU A 9 -10.00 -2.86 12.67
CA GLU A 9 -10.76 -1.82 11.98
C GLU A 9 -10.39 -1.82 10.48
N SER A 10 -11.39 -1.67 9.63
CA SER A 10 -11.16 -1.50 8.20
C SER A 10 -10.56 -0.12 7.92
N ILE A 11 -9.75 -0.05 6.88
CA ILE A 11 -9.05 1.16 6.48
C ILE A 11 -9.52 1.56 5.10
N THR A 12 -9.82 2.84 4.96
CA THR A 12 -10.25 3.41 3.69
C THR A 12 -9.18 4.33 3.11
N CYS A 13 -8.86 4.10 1.84
CA CYS A 13 -8.08 4.99 0.99
C CYS A 13 -9.01 5.63 -0.04
N LYS A 14 -8.80 6.91 -0.36
CA LYS A 14 -9.59 7.61 -1.38
C LYS A 14 -8.70 8.41 -2.31
N ILE A 15 -9.12 8.55 -3.56
CA ILE A 15 -8.55 9.48 -4.52
C ILE A 15 -9.64 10.15 -5.36
N GLU A 16 -9.44 11.42 -5.65
CA GLU A 16 -10.13 12.18 -6.69
C GLU A 16 -9.14 12.43 -7.83
N TRP A 17 -9.56 12.12 -9.06
CA TRP A 17 -8.73 12.26 -10.25
C TRP A 17 -9.52 12.89 -11.40
N LYS A 18 -9.13 14.11 -11.74
CA LYS A 18 -9.63 14.84 -12.91
C LYS A 18 -8.74 14.60 -14.12
N LEU A 19 -9.32 14.08 -15.20
CA LEU A 19 -8.68 13.77 -16.47
C LEU A 19 -9.21 14.68 -17.56
N TYR A 20 -8.34 15.41 -18.24
CA TYR A 20 -8.72 16.30 -19.34
C TYR A 20 -8.51 15.59 -20.69
N ASP A 21 -9.29 15.99 -21.70
CA ASP A 21 -9.08 15.58 -23.10
C ASP A 21 -8.92 14.05 -23.33
N LEU A 22 -9.73 13.22 -22.66
CA LEU A 22 -9.58 11.74 -22.73
C LEU A 22 -9.60 11.19 -24.16
N ASP A 23 -10.44 11.75 -25.04
CA ASP A 23 -10.50 11.37 -26.46
C ASP A 23 -9.21 11.68 -27.21
N LYS A 24 -8.59 12.83 -26.91
CA LYS A 24 -7.30 13.21 -27.50
C LYS A 24 -6.22 12.24 -27.05
N HIS A 25 -6.21 11.85 -25.77
CA HIS A 25 -5.30 10.82 -25.29
C HIS A 25 -5.51 9.49 -26.03
N GLY A 26 -6.77 9.09 -26.24
CA GLY A 26 -7.11 7.90 -27.04
C GLY A 26 -6.48 7.90 -28.44
N ASN A 27 -6.48 9.03 -29.14
CA ASN A 27 -5.89 9.11 -30.49
C ASN A 27 -4.39 8.80 -30.55
N PHE A 28 -3.65 8.93 -29.44
CA PHE A 28 -2.20 8.69 -29.38
C PHE A 28 -1.83 7.40 -28.64
N MET A 29 -2.80 6.64 -28.15
CA MET A 29 -2.55 5.45 -27.31
C MET A 29 -2.89 4.16 -28.03
N LEU A 30 -2.10 3.11 -27.79
CA LEU A 30 -2.44 1.77 -28.27
C LEU A 30 -3.53 1.15 -27.39
N ALA A 31 -4.23 0.14 -27.92
CA ALA A 31 -5.11 -0.68 -27.11
C ALA A 31 -4.32 -1.29 -25.92
N ASN A 32 -4.96 -1.38 -24.75
CA ASN A 32 -4.35 -1.78 -23.47
C ASN A 32 -3.28 -0.84 -22.88
N HIS A 33 -2.94 0.27 -23.52
CA HIS A 33 -2.20 1.33 -22.83
C HIS A 33 -3.14 2.09 -21.89
N PHE A 34 -2.59 2.55 -20.76
CA PHE A 34 -3.36 3.24 -19.73
C PHE A 34 -2.72 4.56 -19.32
N LEU A 35 -3.58 5.49 -18.92
CA LEU A 35 -3.26 6.63 -18.09
C LEU A 35 -3.33 6.20 -16.63
N SER A 36 -2.51 6.81 -15.78
CA SER A 36 -2.46 6.48 -14.35
C SER A 36 -2.64 7.71 -13.47
N SER A 37 -3.37 7.53 -12.38
CA SER A 37 -3.49 8.54 -11.35
C SER A 37 -2.19 8.69 -10.56
N LYS A 38 -2.14 9.72 -9.71
CA LYS A 38 -1.20 9.71 -8.57
C LYS A 38 -1.42 8.45 -7.74
N GLN A 39 -0.34 7.94 -7.17
CA GLN A 39 -0.43 6.86 -6.18
C GLN A 39 -1.08 7.39 -4.90
N PHE A 40 -1.90 6.57 -4.26
CA PHE A 40 -2.59 6.90 -3.02
C PHE A 40 -2.55 5.73 -2.05
N TYR A 41 -2.51 6.04 -0.76
CA TYR A 41 -2.35 5.08 0.32
C TYR A 41 -2.85 5.69 1.63
N HIS A 42 -3.05 4.84 2.64
CA HIS A 42 -3.38 5.31 3.98
C HIS A 42 -2.08 5.62 4.74
N PRO A 43 -1.95 6.77 5.43
CA PRO A 43 -0.70 7.15 6.12
C PRO A 43 -0.19 6.12 7.13
N LYS A 44 -1.08 5.39 7.82
CA LYS A 44 -0.70 4.30 8.74
C LYS A 44 -0.05 3.10 8.03
N TYR A 45 -0.33 2.90 6.74
CA TYR A 45 0.10 1.74 5.95
C TYR A 45 0.61 2.18 4.58
N PRO A 46 1.74 2.93 4.51
CA PRO A 46 2.23 3.47 3.25
C PRO A 46 2.83 2.42 2.32
N SER A 47 3.03 1.18 2.80
CA SER A 47 3.28 0.02 1.95
C SER A 47 2.04 -0.46 1.19
N VAL A 48 0.82 -0.03 1.53
CA VAL A 48 -0.37 -0.41 0.77
C VAL A 48 -0.70 0.69 -0.23
N ILE A 49 0.01 0.65 -1.36
CA ILE A 49 -0.09 1.66 -2.42
C ILE A 49 -1.08 1.23 -3.50
N TRP A 50 -1.99 2.14 -3.83
CA TRP A 50 -2.99 2.00 -4.86
C TRP A 50 -2.76 3.01 -6.00
N GLN A 51 -3.20 2.66 -7.21
CA GLN A 51 -3.21 3.57 -8.35
C GLN A 51 -4.41 3.26 -9.24
N LEU A 52 -5.17 4.29 -9.61
CA LEU A 52 -6.28 4.18 -10.54
C LEU A 52 -5.75 4.26 -11.98
N ARG A 53 -6.30 3.43 -12.87
CA ARG A 53 -5.90 3.35 -14.28
C ARG A 53 -7.10 3.54 -15.18
N VAL A 54 -6.89 4.27 -16.27
CA VAL A 54 -7.87 4.48 -17.34
C VAL A 54 -7.27 4.03 -18.65
N PHE A 55 -7.96 3.16 -19.39
CA PHE A 55 -7.57 2.68 -20.71
C PHE A 55 -8.48 3.38 -21.72
N PRO A 56 -8.00 4.44 -22.41
CA PRO A 56 -8.87 5.23 -23.28
C PRO A 56 -9.39 4.43 -24.47
N ASN A 57 -8.61 3.45 -24.92
CA ASN A 57 -8.95 2.62 -26.07
C ASN A 57 -9.28 1.19 -25.64
N THR A 58 -10.47 0.75 -26.03
CA THR A 58 -10.86 -0.65 -25.88
C THR A 58 -10.24 -1.49 -27.00
N CYS A 59 -10.06 -2.79 -26.76
CA CYS A 59 -9.68 -3.72 -27.84
C CYS A 59 -10.85 -4.02 -28.80
N GLN A 60 -12.03 -3.44 -28.57
CA GLN A 60 -13.26 -3.77 -29.30
C GLN A 60 -13.66 -2.59 -30.20
N PRO A 61 -13.38 -2.65 -31.52
CA PRO A 61 -13.54 -1.51 -32.43
C PRO A 61 -14.96 -0.96 -32.56
N ASN A 62 -15.97 -1.74 -32.16
CA ASN A 62 -17.39 -1.37 -32.28
C ASN A 62 -17.99 -0.77 -30.99
N LEU A 63 -17.22 -0.70 -29.90
CA LEU A 63 -17.70 -0.23 -28.60
C LEU A 63 -16.90 1.00 -28.18
N ALA A 64 -17.50 2.16 -28.44
CA ALA A 64 -17.01 3.45 -27.96
C ALA A 64 -17.06 3.48 -26.42
N GLY A 65 -15.94 3.80 -25.79
CA GLY A 65 -15.82 3.72 -24.35
C GLY A 65 -14.37 3.66 -23.89
N PHE A 66 -14.18 3.52 -22.59
CA PHE A 66 -12.89 3.33 -21.94
C PHE A 66 -13.01 2.27 -20.86
N TYR A 67 -11.89 1.72 -20.39
CA TYR A 67 -11.88 0.87 -19.21
C TYR A 67 -11.29 1.61 -18.01
N VAL A 68 -11.76 1.26 -16.82
CA VAL A 68 -11.14 1.64 -15.55
C VAL A 68 -10.71 0.41 -14.76
N SER A 69 -9.60 0.50 -14.04
CA SER A 69 -9.16 -0.56 -13.13
C SER A 69 -8.31 0.02 -11.99
N LEU A 70 -8.18 -0.76 -10.92
CA LEU A 70 -7.39 -0.44 -9.74
C LEU A 70 -6.14 -1.32 -9.69
N ALA A 71 -4.97 -0.72 -9.53
CA ALA A 71 -3.70 -1.44 -9.42
C ALA A 71 -3.14 -1.36 -7.99
N GLN A 72 -2.55 -2.45 -7.53
CA GLN A 72 -1.81 -2.55 -6.27
C GLN A 72 -0.30 -2.51 -6.55
N LEU A 73 0.41 -1.54 -5.97
CA LEU A 73 1.81 -1.24 -6.31
C LEU A 73 2.79 -1.21 -5.14
N GLY A 74 2.34 -1.48 -3.92
CA GLY A 74 3.18 -1.30 -2.72
C GLY A 74 3.36 -2.54 -1.86
N LEU A 75 2.54 -3.59 -2.05
CA LEU A 75 2.60 -4.75 -1.16
C LEU A 75 4.00 -5.36 -1.22
N GLN A 76 4.53 -5.75 -0.06
CA GLN A 76 5.78 -6.50 -0.07
C GLN A 76 5.58 -7.89 -0.68
N ASP A 77 6.64 -8.40 -1.31
CA ASP A 77 6.65 -9.71 -1.96
C ASP A 77 6.09 -10.79 -1.01
N SER A 78 5.29 -11.70 -1.59
CA SER A 78 4.50 -12.76 -0.92
C SER A 78 3.23 -12.35 -0.17
N ARG A 79 2.96 -11.07 0.07
CA ARG A 79 1.70 -10.66 0.74
C ARG A 79 0.52 -10.67 -0.21
N VAL A 80 -0.65 -10.99 0.36
CA VAL A 80 -1.94 -10.99 -0.31
C VAL A 80 -2.87 -10.09 0.50
N LEU A 81 -3.62 -9.22 -0.17
CA LEU A 81 -4.57 -8.32 0.46
C LEU A 81 -5.94 -8.45 -0.20
N LYS A 82 -6.96 -8.71 0.61
CA LYS A 82 -8.34 -8.63 0.18
C LYS A 82 -8.82 -7.19 0.39
N ALA A 83 -9.33 -6.57 -0.65
CA ALA A 83 -9.86 -5.20 -0.60
C ALA A 83 -11.20 -5.12 -1.32
N GLN A 84 -12.11 -4.34 -0.75
CA GLN A 84 -13.34 -3.89 -1.39
C GLN A 84 -13.06 -2.52 -2.01
N PHE A 85 -13.48 -2.28 -3.24
CA PHE A 85 -13.29 -0.98 -3.87
C PHE A 85 -14.48 -0.61 -4.76
N ASN A 86 -14.61 0.68 -5.00
CA ASN A 86 -15.55 1.22 -5.96
C ASN A 86 -14.85 2.28 -6.82
N ILE A 87 -15.34 2.48 -8.03
CA ILE A 87 -14.90 3.54 -8.93
C ILE A 87 -16.16 4.25 -9.42
N TYR A 88 -16.24 5.56 -9.24
CA TYR A 88 -17.46 6.31 -9.52
C TYR A 88 -17.17 7.74 -9.98
N THR A 89 -18.21 8.39 -10.52
CA THR A 89 -18.29 9.83 -10.71
C THR A 89 -19.45 10.37 -9.87
N LEU A 90 -19.60 11.69 -9.81
CA LEU A 90 -20.76 12.35 -9.21
C LEU A 90 -21.68 12.90 -10.31
N ASP A 91 -23.00 12.88 -10.08
CA ASP A 91 -23.97 13.65 -10.88
C ASP A 91 -24.02 15.12 -10.42
N GLU A 92 -24.89 15.90 -11.06
CA GLU A 92 -25.14 17.31 -10.75
C GLU A 92 -25.63 17.52 -9.30
N ASP A 93 -26.29 16.53 -8.71
CA ASP A 93 -26.80 16.54 -7.34
C ASP A 93 -25.77 16.02 -6.31
N GLY A 94 -24.60 15.56 -6.77
CA GLY A 94 -23.55 14.99 -5.93
C GLY A 94 -23.76 13.52 -5.56
N ASN A 95 -24.70 12.80 -6.18
CA ASN A 95 -24.88 11.36 -5.99
C ASN A 95 -23.82 10.58 -6.77
N LYS A 96 -23.43 9.41 -6.22
CA LYS A 96 -22.44 8.54 -6.83
C LYS A 96 -23.03 7.75 -8.01
N ILE A 97 -22.44 7.87 -9.19
CA ILE A 97 -22.63 6.93 -10.30
C ILE A 97 -21.43 6.01 -10.44
N TYR A 98 -21.65 4.72 -10.24
CA TYR A 98 -20.60 3.72 -10.15
C TYR A 98 -20.21 3.13 -11.50
N PHE A 99 -19.00 3.42 -11.98
CA PHE A 99 -18.34 2.69 -13.08
C PHE A 99 -17.98 1.26 -12.67
N CYS A 100 -17.57 1.09 -11.41
CA CYS A 100 -17.36 -0.19 -10.76
C CYS A 100 -18.18 -0.17 -9.46
N PRO A 101 -19.25 -0.98 -9.35
CA PRO A 101 -19.97 -1.12 -8.10
C PRO A 101 -19.06 -1.76 -7.06
N SER A 102 -19.38 -1.58 -5.77
CA SER A 102 -18.57 -2.06 -4.66
C SER A 102 -18.19 -3.54 -4.81
N THR A 103 -16.95 -3.79 -5.25
CA THR A 103 -16.46 -5.11 -5.64
C THR A 103 -15.32 -5.51 -4.72
N THR A 104 -15.28 -6.78 -4.34
CA THR A 104 -14.21 -7.34 -3.51
C THR A 104 -13.25 -8.14 -4.38
N SER A 105 -11.96 -7.82 -4.31
CA SER A 105 -10.91 -8.52 -5.05
C SER A 105 -9.71 -8.84 -4.16
N ILE A 106 -8.89 -9.79 -4.63
CA ILE A 106 -7.65 -10.21 -3.96
C ILE A 106 -6.47 -9.65 -4.75
N PHE A 107 -5.64 -8.85 -4.09
CA PHE A 107 -4.48 -8.19 -4.66
C PHE A 107 -3.18 -8.77 -4.13
N LYS A 108 -2.17 -8.79 -4.99
CA LYS A 108 -0.74 -8.96 -4.68
C LYS A 108 0.04 -7.79 -5.27
N PHE A 109 1.33 -7.70 -4.95
CA PHE A 109 2.22 -6.74 -5.59
C PHE A 109 2.14 -6.82 -7.12
N GLY A 110 1.92 -5.68 -7.76
CA GLY A 110 1.88 -5.56 -9.22
C GLY A 110 0.61 -6.10 -9.88
N THR A 111 -0.38 -6.56 -9.10
CA THR A 111 -1.67 -7.01 -9.64
C THR A 111 -2.62 -5.85 -9.89
N GLU A 112 -3.60 -6.11 -10.75
CA GLU A 112 -4.67 -5.19 -11.13
C GLU A 112 -6.02 -5.88 -10.91
N SER A 113 -7.06 -5.09 -10.62
CA SER A 113 -8.44 -5.58 -10.64
C SER A 113 -8.88 -5.98 -12.05
N ASP A 114 -10.08 -6.54 -12.15
CA ASP A 114 -10.76 -6.60 -13.43
C ASP A 114 -10.93 -5.19 -14.04
N LYS A 115 -11.03 -5.15 -15.37
CA LYS A 115 -11.28 -3.92 -16.12
C LYS A 115 -12.78 -3.71 -16.29
N TYR A 116 -13.27 -2.55 -15.86
CA TYR A 116 -14.68 -2.19 -15.93
C TYR A 116 -14.91 -1.27 -17.12
N GLN A 117 -15.80 -1.67 -18.02
CA GLN A 117 -16.10 -0.91 -19.23
C GLN A 117 -17.05 0.24 -18.93
N VAL A 118 -16.70 1.43 -19.40
CA VAL A 118 -17.55 2.61 -19.39
C VAL A 118 -17.88 2.98 -20.82
N PHE A 119 -19.16 3.04 -21.17
CA PHE A 119 -19.61 3.25 -22.54
C PHE A 119 -19.84 4.73 -22.81
N LYS A 120 -19.31 5.20 -23.94
CA LYS A 120 -19.71 6.49 -24.50
C LYS A 120 -20.99 6.30 -25.32
N PRO A 121 -21.90 7.29 -25.36
CA PRO A 121 -23.06 7.25 -26.23
C PRO A 121 -22.60 7.05 -27.66
N GLN A 122 -23.26 6.16 -28.37
CA GLN A 122 -23.20 6.19 -29.82
C GLN A 122 -24.08 7.36 -30.27
N THR A 123 -23.51 8.38 -30.90
CA THR A 123 -24.27 9.33 -31.72
C THR A 123 -24.76 8.59 -32.96
N SER A 124 -25.87 7.85 -32.84
CA SER A 124 -26.49 7.16 -33.96
C SER A 124 -27.24 8.17 -34.83
N GLY A 125 -26.57 8.66 -35.88
CA GLY A 125 -27.20 9.05 -37.13
C GLY A 125 -27.90 10.42 -37.20
N LYS A 126 -27.28 11.34 -37.94
CA LYS A 126 -27.90 12.44 -38.71
C LYS A 126 -29.09 13.16 -38.04
N SER A 127 -28.80 14.15 -37.22
CA SER A 127 -29.65 15.35 -37.12
C SER A 127 -28.77 16.58 -37.21
N ASN A 128 -29.06 17.43 -38.20
CA ASN A 128 -28.69 18.83 -38.16
C ASN A 128 -29.29 19.45 -36.89
N ASP A 129 -28.58 20.42 -36.30
CA ASP A 129 -28.86 21.15 -35.05
C ASP A 129 -28.40 20.51 -33.73
N ASN A 130 -27.32 21.10 -33.18
CA ASN A 130 -27.10 21.43 -31.77
C ASN A 130 -27.34 20.35 -30.69
N LEU A 131 -26.83 19.13 -30.85
CA LEU A 131 -26.70 18.22 -29.70
C LEU A 131 -25.25 18.21 -29.18
N LYS A 132 -24.98 19.13 -28.24
CA LYS A 132 -23.75 19.22 -27.43
C LYS A 132 -23.83 18.37 -26.16
N ASP A 133 -24.62 17.29 -26.14
CA ASP A 133 -24.81 16.50 -24.92
C ASP A 133 -23.85 15.31 -24.88
N GLY A 134 -22.72 15.52 -24.22
CA GLY A 134 -21.68 14.53 -23.89
C GLY A 134 -22.07 13.60 -22.76
N LYS A 135 -23.23 12.95 -22.86
CA LYS A 135 -23.65 11.97 -21.85
C LYS A 135 -22.68 10.78 -21.83
N VAL A 136 -22.58 10.02 -20.75
CA VAL A 136 -21.84 8.75 -20.66
C VAL A 136 -22.73 7.74 -19.95
N TYR A 137 -22.79 6.53 -20.49
CA TYR A 137 -23.65 5.45 -20.01
C TYR A 137 -22.82 4.48 -19.19
N VAL A 138 -23.27 4.26 -17.96
CA VAL A 138 -22.67 3.27 -17.06
C VAL A 138 -23.64 2.12 -16.90
N LEU A 139 -23.27 0.94 -17.40
CA LEU A 139 -24.09 -0.26 -17.22
C LEU A 139 -23.90 -0.79 -15.79
N GLY A 140 -24.79 -0.36 -14.89
CA GLY A 140 -25.26 -1.14 -13.75
C GLY A 140 -26.70 -1.60 -14.00
N ASN A 141 -27.23 -2.49 -13.15
CA ASN A 141 -28.59 -3.04 -13.30
C ASN A 141 -29.71 -1.98 -13.39
N ASP A 142 -29.41 -0.73 -13.03
CA ASP A 142 -30.19 0.45 -13.34
C ASP A 142 -29.32 1.40 -14.18
N SER A 143 -29.62 1.52 -15.48
CA SER A 143 -28.90 2.38 -16.43
C SER A 143 -29.05 3.86 -16.06
N ALA A 144 -28.14 4.36 -15.22
CA ALA A 144 -28.01 5.76 -14.89
C ALA A 144 -27.29 6.50 -16.02
N GLU A 145 -27.92 7.55 -16.57
CA GLU A 145 -27.27 8.48 -17.50
C GLU A 145 -26.52 9.55 -16.71
N VAL A 146 -25.26 9.82 -17.07
CA VAL A 146 -24.51 10.95 -16.50
C VAL A 146 -24.16 11.91 -17.62
N ASN A 147 -24.48 13.19 -17.46
CA ASN A 147 -23.91 14.23 -18.32
C ASN A 147 -22.48 14.50 -17.84
N LEU A 148 -21.48 14.00 -18.55
CA LEU A 148 -20.10 14.33 -18.23
C LEU A 148 -19.71 15.59 -18.98
N ASP A 149 -19.10 16.53 -18.27
CA ASP A 149 -18.59 17.75 -18.86
C ASP A 149 -17.54 17.38 -19.92
N LEU A 150 -17.71 17.86 -21.15
CA LEU A 150 -16.97 17.38 -22.34
C LEU A 150 -15.46 17.62 -22.24
N ASP A 151 -15.03 18.53 -21.37
CA ASP A 151 -13.62 18.91 -21.21
C ASP A 151 -12.86 18.00 -20.24
N PHE A 152 -13.55 17.31 -19.33
CA PHE A 152 -12.90 16.45 -18.35
C PHE A 152 -13.77 15.30 -17.82
N LEU A 153 -13.11 14.17 -17.56
CA LEU A 153 -13.65 13.05 -16.79
C LEU A 153 -13.20 13.19 -15.33
N LEU A 154 -14.15 13.19 -14.40
CA LEU A 154 -13.87 13.15 -12.97
C LEU A 154 -14.07 11.73 -12.44
N LEU A 155 -13.02 11.19 -11.80
CA LEU A 155 -13.01 9.85 -11.24
C LEU A 155 -12.74 9.90 -9.74
N TYR A 156 -13.57 9.17 -9.00
CA TYR A 156 -13.35 8.86 -7.61
C TYR A 156 -13.08 7.37 -7.47
N CYS A 157 -12.18 7.02 -6.56
CA CYS A 157 -12.01 5.65 -6.13
C CYS A 157 -11.89 5.59 -4.62
N GLU A 158 -12.67 4.70 -4.01
CA GLU A 158 -12.56 4.34 -2.60
C GLU A 158 -12.15 2.89 -2.49
N VAL A 159 -11.16 2.61 -1.64
CA VAL A 159 -10.65 1.28 -1.38
C VAL A 159 -10.69 1.03 0.12
N GLU A 160 -11.38 -0.01 0.53
CA GLU A 160 -11.50 -0.45 1.91
C GLU A 160 -10.85 -1.83 2.09
N PHE A 161 -9.99 -1.97 3.09
CA PHE A 161 -9.32 -3.24 3.38
C PHE A 161 -9.00 -3.39 4.87
N VAL A 162 -8.77 -4.63 5.28
CA VAL A 162 -8.30 -4.95 6.63
C VAL A 162 -6.80 -5.28 6.57
N PRO A 163 -5.92 -4.52 7.26
CA PRO A 163 -4.47 -4.66 7.16
C PRO A 163 -3.92 -5.85 8.00
N TYR A 164 -4.42 -7.06 7.79
CA TYR A 164 -4.01 -8.22 8.59
C TYR A 164 -2.51 -8.53 8.42
N GLY A 165 -1.80 -8.61 9.55
CA GLY A 165 -0.36 -8.91 9.59
C GLY A 165 0.54 -7.79 9.02
N MET A 166 0.02 -6.59 8.78
CA MET A 166 0.80 -5.42 8.36
C MET A 166 1.17 -4.57 9.57
N LYS A 167 2.40 -4.05 9.59
CA LYS A 167 2.84 -3.13 10.64
C LYS A 167 2.33 -1.73 10.31
N CYS A 168 1.74 -1.07 11.32
CA CYS A 168 1.42 0.34 11.25
C CYS A 168 2.70 1.17 11.42
N GLU A 169 2.94 2.19 10.59
CA GLU A 169 4.13 3.05 10.76
C GLU A 169 3.98 4.07 11.90
N ASN A 170 2.76 4.27 12.40
CA ASN A 170 2.47 5.19 13.52
C ASN A 170 2.46 4.51 14.90
N GLU A 171 2.80 3.22 14.99
CA GLU A 171 3.04 2.58 16.28
C GLU A 171 4.40 3.06 16.80
N VAL A 172 4.35 4.09 17.66
CA VAL A 172 5.32 4.19 18.75
C VAL A 172 5.21 2.84 19.45
N VAL A 173 6.31 2.09 19.37
CA VAL A 173 6.46 0.73 19.86
C VAL A 173 5.80 0.58 21.22
N ASP A 174 4.60 0.01 21.23
CA ASP A 174 4.17 -0.82 22.32
C ASP A 174 4.04 -2.23 21.76
N SER A 175 4.92 -3.07 22.27
CA SER A 175 5.27 -4.36 21.71
C SER A 175 4.11 -5.35 21.69
N SER A 176 3.82 -5.95 20.53
CA SER A 176 3.57 -7.40 20.43
C SER A 176 3.74 -7.91 19.00
N PRO A 177 4.75 -8.77 18.77
CA PRO A 177 4.44 -10.10 18.30
C PRO A 177 4.92 -11.10 19.35
N GLU A 178 4.01 -11.50 20.24
CA GLU A 178 4.21 -12.59 21.17
C GLU A 178 4.38 -13.91 20.40
N SER A 179 5.63 -14.33 20.25
CA SER A 179 6.01 -15.76 20.25
C SER A 179 7.51 -15.95 20.14
N SER A 180 8.24 -15.06 19.45
CA SER A 180 9.71 -15.16 19.31
C SER A 180 10.48 -14.08 20.06
N SER A 181 9.94 -12.86 20.14
CA SER A 181 10.59 -11.72 20.81
C SER A 181 10.58 -11.88 22.33
N GLN A 182 9.46 -12.37 22.89
CA GLN A 182 9.31 -12.54 24.34
C GLN A 182 10.27 -13.60 24.88
N GLN A 183 10.41 -14.74 24.20
CA GLN A 183 11.36 -15.79 24.60
C GLN A 183 12.82 -15.29 24.65
N SER A 184 13.21 -14.43 23.70
CA SER A 184 14.56 -13.83 23.68
C SER A 184 14.74 -12.82 24.82
N LEU A 185 13.68 -12.07 25.16
CA LEU A 185 13.69 -11.11 26.26
C LEU A 185 13.71 -11.82 27.62
N ASP A 186 12.94 -12.90 27.77
CA ASP A 186 12.89 -13.74 28.97
C ASP A 186 14.24 -14.42 29.18
N MET A 187 14.84 -14.98 28.12
CA MET A 187 16.22 -15.50 28.17
C MET A 187 17.25 -14.44 28.60
N PHE A 188 17.12 -13.19 28.15
CA PHE A 188 17.99 -12.10 28.57
C PHE A 188 17.78 -11.72 30.04
N LYS A 189 16.53 -11.57 30.48
CA LYS A 189 16.18 -11.24 31.88
C LYS A 189 16.59 -12.32 32.87
N GLU A 190 16.44 -13.59 32.48
CA GLU A 190 16.78 -14.75 33.30
C GLU A 190 18.27 -15.15 33.18
N GLY A 191 19.03 -14.52 32.29
CA GLY A 191 20.46 -14.79 32.09
C GLY A 191 20.76 -16.16 31.47
N ILE A 192 19.77 -16.80 30.84
CA ILE A 192 19.86 -18.15 30.30
C ILE A 192 20.74 -18.16 29.03
N LEU A 193 21.71 -19.08 28.97
CA LEU A 193 22.62 -19.27 27.82
C LEU A 193 23.41 -18.01 27.43
N THR A 194 23.64 -17.09 28.36
CA THR A 194 24.47 -15.90 28.10
C THR A 194 25.91 -16.31 27.78
N ASP A 195 26.48 -15.71 26.74
CA ASP A 195 27.82 -16.00 26.21
C ASP A 195 28.69 -14.73 26.08
N CYS A 196 28.18 -13.61 26.58
CA CYS A 196 28.81 -12.31 26.56
C CYS A 196 28.49 -11.53 27.83
N VAL A 197 29.49 -10.88 28.42
CA VAL A 197 29.30 -9.89 29.48
C VAL A 197 29.70 -8.53 28.95
N VAL A 198 28.81 -7.54 29.07
CA VAL A 198 29.10 -6.14 28.77
C VAL A 198 29.30 -5.39 30.08
N GLU A 199 30.48 -4.81 30.25
CA GLU A 199 30.81 -3.99 31.42
C GLU A 199 30.63 -2.52 31.10
N ILE A 200 29.80 -1.84 31.88
CA ILE A 200 29.58 -0.39 31.81
C ILE A 200 29.88 0.17 33.20
N GLU A 201 31.04 0.83 33.33
CA GLU A 201 31.54 1.33 34.60
C GLU A 201 31.64 0.24 35.68
N ASN A 202 30.76 0.27 36.69
CA ASN A 202 30.69 -0.70 37.78
C ASN A 202 29.51 -1.69 37.63
N GLU A 203 28.80 -1.65 36.51
CA GLU A 203 27.69 -2.55 36.21
C GLU A 203 28.07 -3.59 35.16
N THR A 204 27.57 -4.81 35.34
CA THR A 204 27.78 -5.94 34.44
C THR A 204 26.45 -6.40 33.86
N ILE A 205 26.36 -6.50 32.54
CA ILE A 205 25.16 -6.96 31.84
C ILE A 205 25.50 -8.28 31.11
N ASN A 206 24.86 -9.38 31.55
CA ASN A 206 24.96 -10.66 30.87
C ASN A 206 24.05 -10.67 29.63
N THR A 207 24.58 -11.05 28.48
CA THR A 207 23.87 -10.98 27.19
C THR A 207 24.39 -12.03 26.20
N HIS A 208 23.90 -11.98 24.96
CA HIS A 208 24.17 -12.94 23.91
C HIS A 208 24.84 -12.27 22.71
N LYS A 209 26.01 -12.76 22.28
CA LYS A 209 26.77 -12.25 21.12
C LYS A 209 25.89 -12.20 19.87
N PHE A 210 25.09 -13.24 19.65
CA PHE A 210 24.16 -13.32 18.52
C PHE A 210 23.11 -12.20 18.54
N ILE A 211 22.52 -11.89 19.70
CA ILE A 211 21.50 -10.84 19.83
C ILE A 211 22.11 -9.46 19.57
N LEU A 212 23.29 -9.20 20.14
CA LEU A 212 24.04 -7.96 19.92
C LEU A 212 24.46 -7.79 18.45
N ALA A 213 24.99 -8.85 17.82
CA ALA A 213 25.41 -8.83 16.41
C ALA A 213 24.23 -8.65 15.44
N LYS A 214 23.07 -9.23 15.75
CA LYS A 214 21.84 -9.04 14.97
C LYS A 214 21.35 -7.60 15.04
N SER A 215 21.49 -6.97 16.20
CA SER A 215 20.88 -5.66 16.49
C SER A 215 21.83 -4.48 16.25
N SER A 216 23.14 -4.71 16.18
CA SER A 216 24.16 -3.68 16.02
C SER A 216 25.28 -4.13 15.08
N VAL A 217 25.48 -3.36 14.01
CA VAL A 217 26.60 -3.57 13.08
C VAL A 217 27.95 -3.41 13.77
N VAL A 218 28.03 -2.58 14.82
CA VAL A 218 29.28 -2.37 15.58
C VAL A 218 29.64 -3.64 16.34
N PHE A 219 28.71 -4.21 17.11
CA PHE A 219 28.95 -5.47 17.83
C PHE A 219 29.21 -6.64 16.87
N ARG A 220 28.50 -6.70 15.75
CA ARG A 220 28.78 -7.70 14.71
C ARG A 220 30.22 -7.63 14.22
N ARG A 221 30.70 -6.42 13.90
CA ARG A 221 32.10 -6.21 13.46
C ARG A 221 33.11 -6.52 14.57
N MET A 222 32.79 -6.20 15.82
CA MET A 222 33.65 -6.53 16.98
C MET A 222 33.82 -8.05 17.13
N PHE A 223 32.76 -8.83 16.96
CA PHE A 223 32.83 -10.29 17.09
C PHE A 223 33.44 -10.99 15.85
N GLU A 224 33.36 -10.39 14.66
CA GLU A 224 33.96 -10.93 13.44
C GLU A 224 35.48 -10.71 13.35
N GLN A 225 36.03 -9.70 14.04
CA GLN A 225 37.44 -9.36 13.96
C GLN A 225 38.29 -10.19 14.94
N MET A 226 38.98 -11.22 14.40
CA MET A 226 39.88 -12.14 15.14
C MET A 226 41.02 -11.48 15.93
N GLY A 227 41.28 -10.17 15.74
CA GLY A 227 42.31 -9.41 16.45
C GLY A 227 41.82 -8.66 17.70
N MET A 228 40.52 -8.71 18.00
CA MET A 228 39.91 -8.05 19.17
C MET A 228 39.75 -9.05 20.33
N THR A 229 39.94 -8.59 21.55
CA THR A 229 39.73 -9.38 22.78
C THR A 229 38.31 -9.96 22.88
N GLU A 230 37.34 -9.25 22.30
CA GLU A 230 35.91 -9.54 22.23
C GLU A 230 35.58 -10.74 21.34
N ALA A 231 36.42 -10.99 20.32
CA ALA A 231 36.34 -12.16 19.46
C ALA A 231 36.97 -13.40 20.11
N GLN A 232 37.91 -13.21 21.05
CA GLN A 232 38.71 -14.29 21.65
C GLN A 232 38.24 -14.72 23.06
N ASN A 233 37.50 -13.88 23.80
CA ASN A 233 37.03 -14.17 25.16
C ASN A 233 35.50 -14.05 25.33
N LEU A 234 34.98 -14.68 26.40
CA LEU A 234 33.58 -14.57 26.86
C LEU A 234 33.28 -13.22 27.57
N TYR A 235 34.28 -12.34 27.70
CA TYR A 235 34.19 -11.03 28.36
C TYR A 235 34.43 -9.90 27.35
N VAL A 236 33.49 -8.95 27.26
CA VAL A 236 33.63 -7.70 26.50
C VAL A 236 33.80 -6.56 27.51
N GLY A 237 35.05 -6.30 27.90
CA GLY A 237 35.40 -5.16 28.73
C GLY A 237 35.70 -3.94 27.85
N ALA A 238 34.78 -2.98 27.79
CA ALA A 238 35.01 -1.69 27.13
C ALA A 238 35.91 -0.79 28.01
N ARG A 239 37.17 -1.16 28.23
CA ARG A 239 38.17 -0.22 28.76
C ARG A 239 38.65 0.71 27.65
N SER A 240 37.78 1.62 27.22
CA SER A 240 38.25 2.79 26.48
C SER A 240 38.99 3.71 27.45
N LYS A 241 40.32 3.63 27.47
CA LYS A 241 41.14 4.75 27.93
C LYS A 241 41.01 5.83 26.86
N ILE A 242 40.02 6.70 27.01
CA ILE A 242 40.05 8.01 26.35
C ILE A 242 41.21 8.75 26.99
N ARG A 243 42.37 8.76 26.33
CA ARG A 243 43.43 9.71 26.64
C ARG A 243 42.90 11.08 26.23
N ASN A 244 42.73 11.96 27.21
CA ASN A 244 42.59 13.39 26.96
C ASN A 244 43.76 13.85 26.10
N ILE A 245 43.43 14.34 24.90
CA ILE A 245 44.15 15.36 24.16
C ILE A 245 43.08 16.47 24.14
N TYR A 246 43.09 17.47 25.00
CA TYR A 246 44.15 18.37 25.45
C TYR A 246 44.12 18.60 26.96
#